data_AF-A0A6B3DLK1-F1
#
_entry.id   AF-A0A6B3DLK1-F1
#
_cell.length_a   1.000
_cell.length_b   1.000
_cell.length_c   1.000
_cell.angle_alpha   90.00
_cell.angle_beta   90.00
_cell.angle_gamma   90.00
#
_symmetry.space_group_name_H-M   'P 1'
#
loop_
_entity.id
_entity.type
_entity.pdbx_description
1 polymer ?
#
loop_
_entity_poly.entity_id
_entity_poly.type
_entity_poly.pdbx_seq_one_letter_code
_entity_poly.pdbx_strand_id
1 'polypeptide(L)'
;MSPALPGSSLGRIVRGTGPGLLLAHGAGGGIDANYGPVLDVLAAHRTVVGPDYPGTGRTPRADAPLTLDGLADELVATAVEEGVETFAVAGYSLGAAVAVRAATRHPGRVTALVLTAGFAHPSPRFLLAARMWRDLLDADDPEALAGFLALVAFSAPALDALGQDALDAALETSAATVPPGTCDHVDLLLGGIDVRDDLAAITVPTLVVSTTLDQLVTPYHHRQLSDGIPGAERAEIASGHLPFVERPEEWGALIGDFLRDNDA
;
A
#
# COMPACT_ATOMS: atom_id res chain seq x y z
N MET A 1 -19.29 5.10 -19.49
CA MET A 1 -19.20 3.62 -19.52
C MET A 1 -17.83 3.27 -18.99
N SER A 2 -17.73 2.57 -17.86
CA SER A 2 -16.43 2.06 -17.41
C SER A 2 -15.87 1.12 -18.48
N PRO A 3 -14.56 1.19 -18.80
CA PRO A 3 -13.95 0.22 -19.72
C PRO A 3 -14.22 -1.20 -19.22
N ALA A 4 -14.34 -2.15 -20.15
CA ALA A 4 -14.44 -3.56 -19.79
C ALA A 4 -13.21 -3.96 -18.97
N LEU A 5 -13.42 -4.57 -17.80
CA LEU A 5 -12.32 -5.04 -16.95
C LEU A 5 -11.56 -6.16 -17.68
N PRO A 6 -10.22 -6.11 -17.72
CA PRO A 6 -9.44 -7.26 -18.16
C PRO A 6 -9.63 -8.42 -17.16
N GLY A 7 -9.40 -9.66 -17.59
CA GLY A 7 -9.24 -10.76 -16.64
C GLY A 7 -7.99 -10.54 -15.78
N SER A 8 -8.05 -10.80 -14.49
CA SER A 8 -6.94 -10.61 -13.56
C SER A 8 -5.99 -11.80 -13.55
N SER A 9 -4.71 -11.51 -13.74
CA SER A 9 -3.62 -12.48 -13.67
C SER A 9 -2.98 -12.60 -12.27
N LEU A 10 -3.44 -11.77 -11.32
CA LEU A 10 -2.76 -11.60 -10.03
C LEU A 10 -2.96 -12.83 -9.13
N GLY A 11 -1.87 -13.33 -8.54
CA GLY A 11 -1.94 -14.19 -7.37
C GLY A 11 -2.60 -13.43 -6.23
N ARG A 12 -3.49 -14.08 -5.48
CA ARG A 12 -4.33 -13.40 -4.49
C ARG A 12 -4.62 -14.28 -3.28
N ILE A 13 -4.89 -13.63 -2.16
CA ILE A 13 -5.55 -14.24 -1.02
C ILE A 13 -7.01 -13.81 -0.99
N VAL A 14 -7.86 -14.72 -0.51
CA VAL A 14 -9.26 -14.44 -0.17
C VAL A 14 -9.52 -15.02 1.22
N ARG A 15 -10.05 -14.20 2.13
CA ARG A 15 -10.31 -14.58 3.53
C ARG A 15 -11.60 -13.97 4.04
N GLY A 16 -12.25 -14.66 4.96
CA GLY A 16 -13.45 -14.17 5.65
C GLY A 16 -14.71 -14.17 4.79
N THR A 17 -15.76 -13.56 5.32
CA THR A 17 -17.07 -13.37 4.69
C THR A 17 -17.67 -12.05 5.17
N GLY A 18 -18.58 -11.46 4.39
CA GLY A 18 -19.21 -10.17 4.70
C GLY A 18 -18.90 -9.11 3.63
N PRO A 19 -19.04 -7.81 3.96
CA PRO A 19 -18.72 -6.71 3.05
C PRO A 19 -17.30 -6.84 2.47
N GLY A 20 -17.12 -6.41 1.23
CA GLY A 20 -15.85 -6.53 0.52
C GLY A 20 -14.78 -5.56 1.06
N LEU A 21 -13.56 -6.05 1.25
CA LEU A 21 -12.38 -5.25 1.49
C LEU A 21 -11.25 -5.67 0.55
N LEU A 22 -10.82 -4.74 -0.29
CA LEU A 22 -9.73 -4.93 -1.23
C LEU A 22 -8.45 -4.32 -0.67
N LEU A 23 -7.36 -5.08 -0.63
CA LEU A 23 -6.08 -4.64 -0.12
C LEU A 23 -5.15 -4.27 -1.27
N ALA A 24 -4.51 -3.10 -1.16
CA ALA A 24 -3.50 -2.60 -2.09
C ALA A 24 -2.18 -2.39 -1.31
N HIS A 25 -1.15 -3.17 -1.64
CA HIS A 25 0.13 -3.16 -0.93
C HIS A 25 1.12 -2.11 -1.45
N GLY A 26 2.23 -1.93 -0.73
CA GLY A 26 3.27 -0.97 -1.07
C GLY A 26 4.26 -1.50 -2.11
N ALA A 27 5.12 -0.62 -2.63
CA ALA A 27 6.22 -1.01 -3.51
C ALA A 27 7.18 -1.96 -2.77
N GLY A 28 7.71 -2.95 -3.48
CA GLY A 28 8.66 -3.94 -2.93
C GLY A 28 8.14 -4.81 -1.78
N GLY A 29 6.86 -4.70 -1.43
CA GLY A 29 6.19 -5.51 -0.42
C GLY A 29 5.40 -6.64 -1.06
N GLY A 30 4.26 -6.96 -0.46
CA GLY A 30 3.24 -7.92 -0.90
C GLY A 30 2.11 -7.93 0.12
N ILE A 31 1.01 -8.63 -0.18
CA ILE A 31 -0.14 -8.63 0.73
C ILE A 31 0.23 -9.25 2.08
N ASP A 32 0.89 -10.41 2.08
CA ASP A 32 1.31 -11.08 3.32
C ASP A 32 2.33 -10.22 4.09
N ALA A 33 3.31 -9.65 3.40
CA ALA A 33 4.35 -8.82 4.01
C ALA A 33 3.82 -7.50 4.60
N ASN A 34 2.75 -6.91 4.05
CA ASN A 34 2.24 -5.61 4.50
C ASN A 34 0.98 -5.71 5.37
N TYR A 35 0.14 -6.72 5.15
CA TYR A 35 -1.13 -6.88 5.88
C TYR A 35 -1.17 -8.14 6.73
N GLY A 36 -0.23 -9.08 6.60
CA GLY A 36 -0.20 -10.35 7.33
C GLY A 36 -0.58 -10.24 8.82
N PRO A 37 0.04 -9.34 9.59
CA PRO A 37 -0.27 -9.15 11.01
C PRO A 37 -1.71 -8.72 11.34
N VAL A 38 -2.44 -8.15 10.37
CA VAL A 38 -3.81 -7.65 10.53
C VAL A 38 -4.84 -8.41 9.70
N LEU A 39 -4.44 -9.36 8.86
CA LEU A 39 -5.35 -10.08 7.94
C LEU A 39 -6.50 -10.76 8.67
N ASP A 40 -6.22 -11.50 9.75
CA ASP A 40 -7.25 -12.24 10.48
C ASP A 40 -8.25 -11.29 11.17
N VAL A 41 -7.76 -10.17 11.71
CA VAL A 41 -8.61 -9.14 12.34
C VAL A 41 -9.53 -8.50 11.30
N LEU A 42 -8.99 -8.17 10.12
CA LEU A 42 -9.79 -7.58 9.03
C LEU A 42 -10.79 -8.59 8.46
N ALA A 43 -10.39 -9.85 8.30
CA ALA A 43 -11.21 -10.91 7.73
C ALA A 43 -12.27 -11.45 8.70
N ALA A 44 -12.22 -11.10 9.99
CA ALA A 44 -13.21 -11.51 10.98
C ALA A 44 -14.64 -11.05 10.63
N HIS A 45 -14.78 -9.95 9.88
CA HIS A 45 -16.06 -9.33 9.55
C HIS A 45 -16.22 -8.96 8.06
N ARG A 46 -15.24 -9.31 7.22
CA ARG A 46 -15.18 -8.88 5.82
C ARG A 46 -14.72 -9.99 4.91
N THR A 47 -15.12 -9.91 3.64
CA THR A 47 -14.50 -10.67 2.56
C THR A 47 -13.27 -9.90 2.10
N VAL A 48 -12.11 -10.26 2.62
CA VAL A 48 -10.82 -9.64 2.30
C VAL A 48 -10.25 -10.27 1.05
N VAL A 49 -10.05 -9.47 0.00
CA VAL A 49 -9.35 -9.85 -1.22
C VAL A 49 -8.05 -9.06 -1.28
N GLY A 50 -6.92 -9.75 -1.36
CA GLY A 50 -5.60 -9.13 -1.48
C GLY A 50 -4.84 -9.76 -2.62
N PRO A 51 -4.80 -9.14 -3.82
CA PRO A 51 -3.88 -9.53 -4.88
C PRO A 51 -2.48 -8.97 -4.66
N ASP A 52 -1.47 -9.77 -4.99
CA ASP A 52 -0.10 -9.31 -5.11
C ASP A 52 0.13 -8.69 -6.49
N TYR A 53 0.78 -7.53 -6.53
CA TYR A 53 1.22 -6.88 -7.76
C TYR A 53 2.25 -7.73 -8.52
N PRO A 54 2.46 -7.48 -9.83
CA PRO A 54 3.38 -8.28 -10.63
C PRO A 54 4.79 -8.40 -10.03
N GLY A 55 5.31 -9.63 -10.02
CA GLY A 55 6.63 -9.95 -9.48
C GLY A 55 6.69 -10.02 -7.95
N THR A 56 5.55 -10.18 -7.29
CA THR A 56 5.42 -10.31 -5.83
C THR A 56 4.55 -11.50 -5.46
N GLY A 57 4.84 -12.11 -4.30
CA GLY A 57 4.05 -13.22 -3.77
C GLY A 57 3.93 -14.35 -4.78
N ARG A 58 2.69 -14.64 -5.21
CA ARG A 58 2.41 -15.68 -6.22
C ARG A 58 2.21 -15.13 -7.63
N THR A 59 2.28 -13.81 -7.81
CA THR A 59 2.07 -13.15 -9.10
C THR A 59 3.37 -13.12 -9.90
N PRO A 60 3.39 -13.66 -11.13
CA PRO A 60 4.53 -13.51 -12.03
C PRO A 60 4.89 -12.04 -12.30
N ARG A 61 6.14 -11.78 -12.70
CA ARG A 61 6.53 -10.45 -13.17
C ARG A 61 5.76 -10.09 -14.44
N ALA A 62 5.43 -8.81 -14.62
CA ALA A 62 4.78 -8.34 -15.83
C ALA A 62 5.74 -8.34 -17.03
N ASP A 63 5.21 -8.57 -18.22
CA ASP A 63 5.98 -8.50 -19.47
C ASP A 63 6.14 -7.06 -20.00
N ALA A 64 5.42 -6.10 -19.41
CA ALA A 64 5.41 -4.70 -19.79
C ALA A 64 5.55 -3.80 -18.56
N PRO A 65 6.04 -2.54 -18.72
CA PRO A 65 6.13 -1.59 -17.63
C PRO A 65 4.79 -1.39 -16.93
N LEU A 66 4.83 -1.36 -15.60
CA LEU A 66 3.64 -1.13 -14.79
C LEU A 66 3.12 0.29 -14.99
N THR A 67 1.80 0.43 -14.94
CA THR A 67 1.13 1.72 -14.91
C THR A 67 0.19 1.77 -13.72
N LEU A 68 -0.01 2.96 -13.16
CA LEU A 68 -0.91 3.13 -12.03
C LEU A 68 -2.36 2.73 -12.38
N ASP A 69 -2.79 3.06 -13.62
CA ASP A 69 -4.10 2.68 -14.14
C ASP A 69 -4.24 1.17 -14.33
N GLY A 70 -3.21 0.51 -14.85
CA GLY A 70 -3.20 -0.95 -15.01
C GLY A 70 -3.30 -1.66 -13.67
N LEU A 71 -2.51 -1.25 -12.67
CA LEU A 71 -2.60 -1.81 -11.32
C LEU A 71 -3.98 -1.57 -10.69
N ALA A 72 -4.57 -0.39 -10.85
CA ALA A 72 -5.89 -0.09 -10.33
C ALA A 72 -6.99 -0.94 -11.00
N ASP A 73 -6.93 -1.12 -12.32
CA ASP A 73 -7.90 -1.92 -13.07
C ASP A 73 -7.78 -3.41 -12.75
N GLU A 74 -6.56 -3.95 -12.66
CA GLU A 74 -6.33 -5.36 -12.27
C GLU A 74 -6.73 -5.64 -10.82
N LEU A 75 -6.48 -4.68 -9.91
CA LEU A 75 -6.91 -4.76 -8.52
C LEU A 75 -8.44 -4.91 -8.45
N VAL A 76 -9.19 -4.04 -9.15
CA VAL A 76 -10.66 -4.10 -9.20
C VAL A 76 -11.15 -5.37 -9.90
N ALA A 77 -10.53 -5.77 -11.02
CA ALA A 77 -10.89 -6.99 -11.73
C ALA A 77 -10.73 -8.23 -10.85
N THR A 78 -9.67 -8.30 -10.04
CA THR A 78 -9.44 -9.38 -9.08
C THR A 78 -10.61 -9.52 -8.11
N ALA A 79 -11.08 -8.42 -7.51
CA ALA A 79 -12.20 -8.46 -6.57
C ALA A 79 -13.50 -8.94 -7.23
N VAL A 80 -13.77 -8.47 -8.45
CA VAL A 80 -14.95 -8.87 -9.24
C VAL A 80 -14.92 -10.36 -9.61
N GLU A 81 -13.76 -10.89 -9.98
CA GLU A 81 -13.60 -12.33 -10.27
C GLU A 81 -13.88 -13.22 -9.05
N GLU A 82 -13.61 -12.73 -7.84
CA GLU A 82 -13.94 -13.41 -6.58
C GLU A 82 -15.40 -13.17 -6.14
N GLY A 83 -16.22 -12.54 -6.99
CA GLY A 83 -17.64 -12.28 -6.72
C GLY A 83 -17.90 -11.07 -5.81
N VAL A 84 -16.88 -10.24 -5.55
CA VAL A 84 -16.98 -9.03 -4.73
C VAL A 84 -17.17 -7.82 -5.65
N GLU A 85 -18.43 -7.50 -5.96
CA GLU A 85 -18.77 -6.44 -6.93
C GLU A 85 -18.56 -5.01 -6.39
N THR A 86 -18.71 -4.84 -5.07
CA THR A 86 -18.50 -3.56 -4.35
C THR A 86 -17.69 -3.80 -3.09
N PHE A 87 -16.76 -2.90 -2.79
CA PHE A 87 -15.77 -3.08 -1.73
C PHE A 87 -15.18 -1.76 -1.24
N ALA A 88 -14.74 -1.74 0.01
CA ALA A 88 -13.79 -0.74 0.46
C ALA A 88 -12.38 -1.06 -0.05
N VAL A 89 -11.51 -0.07 -0.19
CA VAL A 89 -10.09 -0.29 -0.55
C VAL A 89 -9.19 0.24 0.55
N ALA A 90 -8.36 -0.63 1.13
CA ALA A 90 -7.27 -0.23 2.02
C ALA A 90 -5.96 -0.22 1.22
N GLY A 91 -5.40 0.96 1.02
CA GLY A 91 -4.16 1.19 0.30
C GLY A 91 -3.04 1.64 1.23
N TYR A 92 -1.90 0.95 1.13
CA TYR A 92 -0.69 1.26 1.88
C TYR A 92 0.42 1.73 0.93
N SER A 93 1.05 2.87 1.22
CA SER A 93 2.17 3.42 0.44
C SER A 93 1.83 3.60 -1.04
N LEU A 94 2.53 2.94 -1.98
CA LEU A 94 2.14 2.88 -3.41
C LEU A 94 0.66 2.50 -3.59
N GLY A 95 0.17 1.54 -2.79
CA GLY A 95 -1.21 1.08 -2.79
C GLY A 95 -2.22 2.18 -2.47
N ALA A 96 -1.83 3.26 -1.78
CA ALA A 96 -2.72 4.41 -1.57
C ALA A 96 -2.98 5.18 -2.88
N ALA A 97 -1.97 5.38 -3.72
CA ALA A 97 -2.14 5.98 -5.04
C ALA A 97 -2.98 5.06 -5.96
N VAL A 98 -2.75 3.75 -5.88
CA VAL A 98 -3.55 2.74 -6.61
C VAL A 98 -5.02 2.79 -6.14
N ALA A 99 -5.27 2.91 -4.83
CA ALA A 99 -6.62 2.98 -4.26
C ALA A 99 -7.37 4.25 -4.71
N VAL A 100 -6.70 5.41 -4.74
CA VAL A 100 -7.27 6.65 -5.30
C VAL A 100 -7.66 6.44 -6.76
N ARG A 101 -6.79 5.86 -7.59
CA ARG A 101 -7.13 5.56 -8.99
C ARG A 101 -8.24 4.54 -9.14
N ALA A 102 -8.29 3.51 -8.30
CA ALA A 102 -9.38 2.55 -8.30
C ALA A 102 -10.73 3.23 -8.04
N ALA A 103 -10.78 4.16 -7.08
CA ALA A 103 -11.98 4.92 -6.76
C ALA A 103 -12.42 5.87 -7.88
N THR A 104 -11.48 6.57 -8.54
CA THR A 104 -11.85 7.49 -9.63
C THR A 104 -12.22 6.78 -10.93
N ARG A 105 -11.59 5.65 -11.22
CA ARG A 105 -11.86 4.85 -12.43
C ARG A 105 -13.08 3.95 -12.28
N HIS A 106 -13.36 3.49 -11.07
CA HIS A 106 -14.45 2.55 -10.74
C HIS A 106 -15.35 3.08 -9.61
N PRO A 107 -15.92 4.30 -9.72
CA PRO A 107 -16.65 4.96 -8.63
C PRO A 107 -17.95 4.24 -8.22
N GLY A 108 -18.47 3.33 -9.05
CA GLY A 108 -19.63 2.49 -8.71
C GLY A 108 -19.29 1.23 -7.92
N ARG A 109 -18.00 0.93 -7.70
CA ARG A 109 -17.52 -0.28 -7.01
C ARG A 109 -16.88 0.03 -5.66
N VAL A 110 -16.13 1.12 -5.57
CA VAL A 110 -15.47 1.53 -4.33
C VAL A 110 -16.50 2.14 -3.38
N THR A 111 -16.58 1.63 -2.15
CA THR A 111 -17.54 2.11 -1.12
C THR A 111 -16.89 2.98 -0.05
N ALA A 112 -15.61 2.77 0.23
CA ALA A 112 -14.80 3.55 1.16
C ALA A 112 -13.31 3.42 0.84
N LEU A 113 -12.49 4.37 1.32
CA LEU A 113 -11.04 4.34 1.20
C LEU A 113 -10.34 4.42 2.56
N VAL A 114 -9.31 3.61 2.76
CA VAL A 114 -8.34 3.78 3.85
C VAL A 114 -6.95 3.92 3.27
N LEU A 115 -6.34 5.10 3.41
CA LEU A 115 -5.06 5.45 2.83
C LEU A 115 -4.01 5.57 3.93
N THR A 116 -3.13 4.58 4.04
CA THR A 116 -2.07 4.54 5.06
C THR A 116 -0.71 4.83 4.45
N ALA A 117 0.08 5.70 5.08
CA ALA A 117 1.45 5.99 4.67
C ALA A 117 1.57 6.40 3.17
N GLY A 118 0.51 7.03 2.64
CA GLY A 118 0.30 7.23 1.20
C GLY A 118 0.73 8.60 0.68
N PHE A 119 0.73 8.77 -0.64
CA PHE A 119 1.05 10.04 -1.29
C PHE A 119 0.15 10.32 -2.49
N ALA A 120 -0.11 11.60 -2.76
CA ALA A 120 -0.80 12.04 -3.97
C ALA A 120 0.16 12.20 -5.16
N HIS A 121 1.39 12.65 -4.88
CA HIS A 121 2.51 12.71 -5.80
C HIS A 121 3.80 12.66 -4.99
N PRO A 122 4.91 12.17 -5.56
CA PRO A 122 6.14 12.05 -4.81
C PRO A 122 6.87 13.39 -4.70
N SER A 123 7.32 13.73 -3.50
CA SER A 123 8.19 14.90 -3.28
C SER A 123 9.63 14.65 -3.76
N PRO A 124 10.46 15.70 -3.94
CA PRO A 124 11.87 15.53 -4.31
C PRO A 124 12.66 14.65 -3.35
N ARG A 125 12.37 14.69 -2.04
CA ARG A 125 13.00 13.81 -1.05
C ARG A 125 12.59 12.35 -1.24
N PHE A 126 11.30 12.10 -1.46
CA PHE A 126 10.83 10.73 -1.72
C PHE A 126 11.44 10.19 -3.04
N LEU A 127 11.47 10.99 -4.10
CA LEU A 127 12.13 10.60 -5.37
C LEU A 127 13.63 10.36 -5.21
N LEU A 128 14.31 11.08 -4.32
CA LEU A 128 15.72 10.81 -4.02
C LEU A 128 15.89 9.44 -3.35
N ALA A 129 15.06 9.12 -2.36
CA ALA A 129 15.07 7.81 -1.72
C ALA A 129 14.72 6.69 -2.70
N ALA A 130 13.71 6.88 -3.55
CA ALA A 130 13.34 5.91 -4.59
C ALA A 130 14.44 5.70 -5.64
N ARG A 131 15.20 6.75 -6.01
CA ARG A 131 16.38 6.59 -6.88
C ARG A 131 17.47 5.77 -6.20
N MET A 132 17.80 6.06 -4.93
CA MET A 132 18.79 5.27 -4.19
C MET A 132 18.36 3.80 -4.06
N TRP A 133 17.08 3.56 -3.81
CA TRP A 133 16.51 2.21 -3.85
C TRP A 133 16.77 1.55 -5.21
N ARG A 134 16.43 2.24 -6.32
CA ARG A 134 16.64 1.70 -7.66
C ARG A 134 18.10 1.40 -7.97
N ASP A 135 18.99 2.31 -7.60
CA ASP A 135 20.44 2.19 -7.80
C ASP A 135 20.99 0.97 -7.04
N LEU A 136 20.53 0.72 -5.82
CA LEU A 136 20.94 -0.45 -5.01
C LEU A 136 20.41 -1.77 -5.59
N LEU A 137 19.21 -1.75 -6.18
CA LEU A 137 18.70 -2.91 -6.94
C LEU A 137 19.54 -3.17 -8.20
N ASP A 138 19.95 -2.13 -8.93
CA ASP A 138 20.80 -2.27 -10.12
C ASP A 138 22.23 -2.72 -9.79
N ALA A 139 22.72 -2.35 -8.60
CA ALA A 139 23.99 -2.81 -8.08
C ALA A 139 23.97 -4.28 -7.61
N ASP A 140 22.79 -4.91 -7.52
CA ASP A 140 22.59 -6.25 -6.96
C ASP A 140 23.18 -6.37 -5.54
N ASP A 141 22.97 -5.34 -4.72
CA ASP A 141 23.46 -5.24 -3.34
C ASP A 141 22.28 -5.30 -2.35
N PRO A 142 21.75 -6.50 -2.07
CA PRO A 142 20.58 -6.67 -1.22
C PRO A 142 20.83 -6.32 0.25
N GLU A 143 22.08 -6.42 0.73
CA GLU A 143 22.45 -6.05 2.10
C GLU A 143 22.42 -4.53 2.28
N ALA A 144 23.05 -3.78 1.36
CA ALA A 144 22.99 -2.33 1.39
C ALA A 144 21.56 -1.82 1.17
N LEU A 145 20.80 -2.50 0.31
CA LEU A 145 19.38 -2.20 0.11
C LEU A 145 18.58 -2.37 1.40
N ALA A 146 18.72 -3.51 2.09
CA ALA A 146 18.04 -3.76 3.35
C ALA A 146 18.40 -2.69 4.40
N GLY A 147 19.68 -2.35 4.54
CA GLY A 147 20.13 -1.31 5.46
C GLY A 147 19.56 0.07 5.13
N PHE A 148 19.56 0.44 3.85
CA PHE A 148 18.96 1.68 3.39
C PHE A 148 17.46 1.74 3.68
N LEU A 149 16.71 0.68 3.33
CA LEU A 149 15.27 0.61 3.57
C LEU A 149 14.95 0.63 5.06
N ALA A 150 15.73 -0.06 5.90
CA ALA A 150 15.54 -0.03 7.35
C ALA A 150 15.65 1.40 7.89
N LEU A 151 16.65 2.17 7.45
CA LEU A 151 16.87 3.55 7.88
C LEU A 151 15.75 4.53 7.50
N VAL A 152 15.08 4.31 6.37
CA VAL A 152 14.02 5.22 5.87
C VAL A 152 12.61 4.73 6.19
N ALA A 153 12.43 3.44 6.43
CA ALA A 153 11.12 2.83 6.66
C ALA A 153 10.78 2.66 8.16
N PHE A 154 11.74 2.33 9.02
CA PHE A 154 11.48 2.32 10.46
C PHE A 154 11.43 3.74 11.02
N SER A 155 10.67 3.93 12.10
CA SER A 155 10.89 5.10 12.96
C SER A 155 12.24 4.99 13.67
N ALA A 156 12.90 6.13 13.89
CA ALA A 156 14.15 6.15 14.66
C ALA A 156 14.01 5.49 16.05
N PRO A 157 12.95 5.74 16.85
CA PRO A 157 12.77 5.05 18.13
C PRO A 157 12.62 3.53 18.00
N ALA A 158 11.93 3.03 16.96
CA ALA A 158 11.79 1.59 16.75
C ALA A 158 13.13 0.95 16.37
N LEU A 159 13.88 1.59 15.48
CA LEU A 159 15.18 1.11 15.03
C LEU A 159 16.24 1.18 16.14
N ASP A 160 16.27 2.27 16.92
CA ASP A 160 17.18 2.44 18.07
C ASP A 160 16.90 1.44 19.20
N ALA A 161 15.65 0.98 19.31
CA ALA A 161 15.25 -0.03 20.28
C ALA A 161 15.63 -1.45 19.86
N LEU A 162 15.97 -1.68 18.58
CA LEU A 162 16.50 -2.97 18.14
C LEU A 162 17.93 -3.14 18.69
N GLY A 163 18.17 -4.25 19.39
CA GLY A 163 19.53 -4.69 19.67
C GLY A 163 20.25 -5.04 18.35
N GLN A 164 21.58 -4.92 18.31
CA GLN A 164 22.37 -5.16 17.09
C GLN A 164 22.10 -6.55 16.49
N ASP A 165 22.09 -7.61 17.30
CA ASP A 165 21.78 -8.97 16.81
C ASP A 165 20.41 -9.08 16.14
N ALA A 166 19.41 -8.38 16.68
CA ALA A 166 18.05 -8.37 16.13
C ALA A 166 17.98 -7.56 14.83
N LEU A 167 18.73 -6.46 14.76
CA LEU A 167 18.87 -5.67 13.54
C LEU A 167 19.55 -6.49 12.44
N ASP A 168 20.68 -7.11 12.72
CA ASP A 168 21.43 -7.92 11.76
C ASP A 168 20.56 -9.06 11.20
N ALA A 169 19.84 -9.78 12.05
CA ALA A 169 18.93 -10.84 11.63
C ALA A 169 17.76 -10.32 10.77
N ALA A 170 17.22 -9.14 11.09
CA ALA A 170 16.17 -8.50 10.30
C ALA A 170 16.68 -8.06 8.93
N LEU A 171 17.90 -7.50 8.85
CA LEU A 171 18.54 -7.10 7.61
C LEU A 171 18.86 -8.31 6.73
N GLU A 172 19.40 -9.39 7.30
CA GLU A 172 19.65 -10.64 6.58
C GLU A 172 18.36 -11.21 5.97
N THR A 173 17.30 -11.26 6.78
CA THR A 173 15.98 -11.70 6.31
C THR A 173 15.48 -10.83 5.17
N SER A 174 15.53 -9.50 5.33
CA SER A 174 15.08 -8.56 4.31
C SER A 174 15.89 -8.66 3.00
N ALA A 175 17.20 -8.85 3.10
CA ALA A 175 18.09 -9.02 1.95
C ALA A 175 17.77 -10.31 1.17
N ALA A 176 17.41 -11.39 1.88
CA ALA A 176 17.08 -12.68 1.27
C ALA A 176 15.70 -12.73 0.60
N THR A 177 14.80 -11.79 0.90
CA THR A 177 13.39 -11.85 0.49
C THR A 177 12.93 -10.70 -0.41
N VAL A 178 13.85 -10.02 -1.10
CA VAL A 178 13.50 -8.93 -2.03
C VAL A 178 12.67 -9.49 -3.20
N PRO A 179 11.41 -9.04 -3.39
CA PRO A 179 10.58 -9.53 -4.50
C PRO A 179 11.19 -9.18 -5.86
N PRO A 180 11.13 -10.09 -6.86
CA PRO A 180 11.73 -9.85 -8.18
C PRO A 180 11.10 -8.66 -8.93
N GLY A 181 9.83 -8.32 -8.65
CA GLY A 181 9.13 -7.16 -9.22
C GLY A 181 9.46 -5.83 -8.53
N THR A 182 10.32 -5.81 -7.50
CA THR A 182 10.62 -4.59 -6.74
C THR A 182 11.15 -3.48 -7.64
N CYS A 183 12.01 -3.81 -8.61
CA CYS A 183 12.53 -2.84 -9.58
C CYS A 183 11.40 -2.19 -10.40
N ASP A 184 10.42 -2.96 -10.88
CA ASP A 184 9.29 -2.43 -11.65
C ASP A 184 8.38 -1.52 -10.80
N HIS A 185 8.18 -1.88 -9.53
CA HIS A 185 7.44 -1.05 -8.59
C HIS A 185 8.15 0.29 -8.35
N VAL A 186 9.48 0.28 -8.20
CA VAL A 186 10.28 1.50 -8.01
C VAL A 186 10.31 2.33 -9.29
N ASP A 187 10.42 1.70 -10.46
CA ASP A 187 10.33 2.37 -11.76
C ASP A 187 8.98 3.08 -11.92
N LEU A 188 7.88 2.48 -11.46
CA LEU A 188 6.58 3.12 -11.42
C LEU A 188 6.55 4.35 -10.47
N LEU A 189 7.18 4.28 -9.30
CA LEU A 189 7.33 5.44 -8.40
C LEU A 189 8.10 6.59 -9.06
N LEU A 190 9.15 6.25 -9.80
CA LEU A 190 9.99 7.20 -10.54
C LEU A 190 9.31 7.71 -11.83
N GLY A 191 8.31 6.99 -12.34
CA GLY A 191 7.58 7.28 -13.58
C GLY A 191 6.59 8.45 -13.50
N GLY A 192 6.49 9.14 -12.36
CA GLY A 192 5.71 10.36 -12.23
C GLY A 192 4.24 10.14 -11.83
N ILE A 193 3.97 9.28 -10.85
CA ILE A 193 2.65 9.18 -10.23
C ILE A 193 2.18 10.56 -9.75
N ASP A 194 1.00 10.97 -10.21
CA ASP A 194 0.30 12.16 -9.73
C ASP A 194 -1.21 11.93 -9.78
N VAL A 195 -1.82 11.87 -8.60
CA VAL A 195 -3.28 11.72 -8.42
C VAL A 195 -3.89 12.96 -7.78
N ARG A 196 -3.20 14.10 -7.76
CA ARG A 196 -3.72 15.33 -7.11
C ARG A 196 -5.05 15.79 -7.71
N ASP A 197 -5.16 15.73 -9.03
CA ASP A 197 -6.39 16.13 -9.74
C ASP A 197 -7.56 15.16 -9.49
N ASP A 198 -7.26 13.93 -9.08
CA ASP A 198 -8.25 12.90 -8.77
C ASP A 198 -8.87 13.07 -7.38
N LEU A 199 -8.15 13.68 -6.42
CA LEU A 199 -8.56 13.72 -5.01
C LEU A 199 -9.91 14.42 -4.80
N ALA A 200 -10.15 15.52 -5.52
CA ALA A 200 -11.38 16.29 -5.40
C ALA A 200 -12.62 15.55 -5.95
N ALA A 201 -12.42 14.50 -6.75
CA ALA A 201 -13.50 13.67 -7.30
C ALA A 201 -13.90 12.52 -6.37
N ILE A 202 -13.13 12.26 -5.31
CA ILE A 202 -13.45 11.23 -4.32
C ILE A 202 -14.62 11.70 -3.46
N THR A 203 -15.71 10.93 -3.47
CA THR A 203 -16.94 11.24 -2.73
C THR A 203 -17.31 10.19 -1.67
N VAL A 204 -16.60 9.05 -1.67
CA VAL A 204 -16.80 7.98 -0.68
C VAL A 204 -16.13 8.35 0.65
N PRO A 205 -16.63 7.83 1.78
CA PRO A 205 -15.94 7.97 3.06
C PRO A 205 -14.46 7.58 2.93
N THR A 206 -13.58 8.42 3.43
CA THR A 206 -12.14 8.22 3.32
C THR A 206 -11.46 8.49 4.65
N LEU A 207 -10.65 7.53 5.12
CA LEU A 207 -9.71 7.70 6.21
C LEU A 207 -8.29 7.82 5.67
N VAL A 208 -7.56 8.83 6.12
CA VAL A 208 -6.11 8.93 5.92
C VAL A 208 -5.40 8.66 7.24
N VAL A 209 -4.62 7.58 7.28
CA VAL A 209 -3.80 7.19 8.44
C VAL A 209 -2.39 7.70 8.24
N SER A 210 -2.01 8.70 9.03
CA SER A 210 -0.68 9.30 8.99
C SER A 210 0.26 8.61 9.97
N THR A 211 1.27 7.95 9.44
CA THR A 211 2.45 7.47 10.17
C THR A 211 3.35 8.66 10.54
N THR A 212 3.31 9.11 11.79
CA THR A 212 3.85 10.42 12.18
C THR A 212 5.37 10.50 12.21
N LEU A 213 6.07 9.35 12.23
CA LEU A 213 7.53 9.26 12.25
C LEU A 213 8.13 8.80 10.92
N ASP A 214 7.30 8.66 9.89
CA ASP A 214 7.68 8.22 8.54
C ASP A 214 8.74 9.12 7.90
N GLN A 215 9.85 8.52 7.46
CA GLN A 215 10.97 9.21 6.82
C GLN A 215 11.02 9.01 5.30
N LEU A 216 10.25 8.07 4.76
CA LEU A 216 10.16 7.76 3.33
C LEU A 216 9.01 8.55 2.68
N VAL A 217 7.79 8.28 3.14
CA VAL A 217 6.57 9.01 2.75
C VAL A 217 6.14 9.85 3.94
N THR A 218 6.83 10.97 4.14
CA THR A 218 6.64 11.78 5.36
C THR A 218 5.20 12.30 5.52
N PRO A 219 4.77 12.72 6.74
CA PRO A 219 3.45 13.31 7.01
C PRO A 219 3.04 14.48 6.12
N TYR A 220 3.99 15.12 5.44
CA TYR A 220 3.71 16.05 4.36
C TYR A 220 2.77 15.45 3.30
N HIS A 221 3.01 14.22 2.85
CA HIS A 221 2.20 13.57 1.81
C HIS A 221 0.83 13.12 2.33
N HIS A 222 0.75 12.63 3.59
CA HIS A 222 -0.52 12.24 4.22
C HIS A 222 -1.46 13.44 4.32
N ARG A 223 -0.92 14.62 4.69
CA ARG A 223 -1.69 15.86 4.70
C ARG A 223 -2.18 16.25 3.31
N GLN A 224 -1.38 16.08 2.26
CA GLN A 224 -1.84 16.36 0.90
C GLN A 224 -3.04 15.49 0.48
N LEU A 225 -3.02 14.19 0.82
CA LEU A 225 -4.16 13.31 0.57
C LEU A 225 -5.40 13.78 1.33
N SER A 226 -5.27 14.00 2.64
CA SER A 226 -6.40 14.35 3.50
C SER A 226 -6.91 15.79 3.31
N ASP A 227 -6.07 16.73 2.86
CA ASP A 227 -6.49 18.09 2.48
C ASP A 227 -7.16 18.09 1.09
N GLY A 228 -6.75 17.19 0.20
CA GLY A 228 -7.25 17.12 -1.18
C GLY A 228 -8.56 16.35 -1.34
N ILE A 229 -8.88 15.44 -0.41
CA ILE A 229 -10.11 14.62 -0.45
C ILE A 229 -11.21 15.29 0.39
N PRO A 230 -12.35 15.67 -0.20
CA PRO A 230 -13.45 16.28 0.54
C PRO A 230 -13.98 15.35 1.64
N GLY A 231 -14.03 15.85 2.88
CA GLY A 231 -14.58 15.11 4.01
C GLY A 231 -13.69 13.97 4.54
N ALA A 232 -12.43 13.89 4.13
CA ALA A 232 -11.52 12.86 4.62
C ALA A 232 -11.30 12.97 6.14
N GLU A 233 -11.48 11.86 6.84
CA GLU A 233 -11.09 11.67 8.23
C GLU A 233 -9.57 11.47 8.33
N ARG A 234 -9.01 11.81 9.49
CA ARG A 234 -7.58 11.66 9.76
C ARG A 234 -7.36 10.90 11.05
N ALA A 235 -6.49 9.92 10.99
CA ALA A 235 -5.92 9.27 12.16
C ALA A 235 -4.40 9.40 12.12
N GLU A 236 -3.78 9.39 13.29
CA GLU A 236 -2.33 9.41 13.42
C GLU A 236 -1.87 8.18 14.18
N ILE A 237 -0.73 7.62 13.76
CA ILE A 237 -0.08 6.49 14.41
C ILE A 237 1.40 6.82 14.60
N ALA A 238 1.92 6.66 15.81
CA ALA A 238 3.33 6.95 16.14
C ALA A 238 4.24 5.80 15.67
N SER A 239 4.38 5.69 14.35
CA SER A 239 5.15 4.68 13.62
C SER A 239 5.91 5.32 12.47
N GLY A 240 6.98 4.66 12.01
CA GLY A 240 7.62 4.92 10.73
C GLY A 240 6.73 4.54 9.55
N HIS A 241 7.32 4.26 8.40
CA HIS A 241 6.61 3.78 7.23
C HIS A 241 5.97 2.39 7.44
N LEU A 242 6.36 1.62 8.47
CA LEU A 242 5.97 0.22 8.67
C LEU A 242 4.98 0.02 9.84
N PRO A 243 3.73 0.51 9.76
CA PRO A 243 2.77 0.39 10.86
C PRO A 243 2.42 -1.07 11.17
N PHE A 244 2.49 -1.98 10.19
CA PHE A 244 2.29 -3.41 10.40
C PHE A 244 3.42 -4.10 11.16
N VAL A 245 4.60 -3.48 11.26
CA VAL A 245 5.70 -3.98 12.09
C VAL A 245 5.66 -3.30 13.46
N GLU A 246 5.58 -1.98 13.47
CA GLU A 246 5.76 -1.20 14.70
C GLU A 246 4.49 -1.13 15.55
N ARG A 247 3.30 -1.12 14.92
CA ARG A 247 2.00 -0.86 15.54
C ARG A 247 0.83 -1.63 14.89
N PRO A 248 0.94 -2.95 14.66
CA PRO A 248 -0.05 -3.70 13.89
C PRO A 248 -1.46 -3.67 14.50
N GLU A 249 -1.58 -3.80 15.82
CA GLU A 249 -2.88 -3.81 16.50
C GLU A 249 -3.61 -2.47 16.37
N GLU A 250 -2.89 -1.37 16.61
CA GLU A 250 -3.42 0.00 16.49
C GLU A 250 -3.81 0.30 15.03
N TRP A 251 -2.98 -0.11 14.06
CA TRP A 251 -3.28 0.07 12.65
C TRP A 251 -4.50 -0.74 12.19
N GLY A 252 -4.58 -2.01 12.57
CA GLY A 252 -5.72 -2.88 12.27
C GLY A 252 -7.02 -2.36 12.89
N ALA A 253 -6.97 -1.85 14.12
CA ALA A 253 -8.11 -1.24 14.79
C ALA A 253 -8.61 0.01 14.05
N LEU A 254 -7.72 0.92 13.64
CA LEU A 254 -8.09 2.11 12.86
C LEU A 254 -8.81 1.76 11.56
N ILE A 255 -8.31 0.77 10.81
CA ILE A 255 -8.95 0.29 9.59
C ILE A 255 -10.32 -0.33 9.92
N GLY A 256 -10.36 -1.25 10.88
CA GLY A 256 -11.56 -2.01 11.21
C GLY A 256 -12.70 -1.12 11.73
N ASP A 257 -12.37 -0.17 12.60
CA ASP A 257 -13.33 0.75 13.22
C ASP A 257 -13.94 1.70 12.19
N PHE A 258 -13.09 2.36 11.38
CA PHE A 258 -13.56 3.25 10.32
C PHE A 258 -14.48 2.54 9.33
N LEU A 259 -14.07 1.34 8.88
CA LEU A 259 -14.88 0.61 7.91
C LEU A 259 -16.21 0.13 8.54
N ARG A 260 -16.23 -0.23 9.83
CA ARG A 260 -17.47 -0.64 10.51
C ARG A 260 -18.47 0.51 10.62
N ASP A 261 -17.99 1.74 10.81
CA ASP A 261 -18.83 2.93 10.91
C ASP A 261 -19.35 3.38 9.53
N ASN A 262 -18.75 2.90 8.44
CA ASN A 262 -19.05 3.27 7.06
C ASN A 262 -19.54 2.11 6.18
N ASP A 263 -19.81 0.95 6.78
CA ASP A 263 -20.51 -0.14 6.08
C ASP A 263 -21.98 0.26 5.87
N ALA A 264 -22.37 0.38 4.61
CA ALA A 264 -23.75 0.65 4.19
C ALA A 264 -24.63 -0.61 4.25
#